data_AF-A0A9D9QBT9-F1
#
_entry.id   AF-A0A9D9QBT9-F1
#
_cell.length_a   1.000
_cell.length_b   1.000
_cell.length_c   1.000
_cell.angle_alpha   90.00
_cell.angle_beta   90.00
_cell.angle_gamma   90.00
#
_symmetry.space_group_name_H-M   'P 1'
#
loop_
_entity.id
_entity.type
_entity.pdbx_description
1 polymer ?
#
loop_
_entity_poly.entity_id
_entity_poly.type
_entity_poly.pdbx_seq_one_letter_code
_entity_poly.pdbx_strand_id
1 'polypeptide(L)'
;MKRLLAALLMSLAAAAVAADAVLRVEASEPRAFGYQVGDHLQRRVVVQVPAGWTLDEASLPKPGGRGLALELRAVREKRTPGASGQRLELDLDYQVFLAPAAPRTVEIAAQRLRFDAGGRVEEALIEAWPVTIAPLVQAEAPTRRGLGEMQPDRAPLLIDTTPARTRLVAYAIAAALLLAGLALAHLGPPWNAARNRPFGVAWRRLRGLPTQPDAARWKDACVALHEALNRSAGEVLFERGLNDFLQRQPGFAPLREDLQRFLRMSSAQFFGGAAREADDGRWLLALARKCRDAERGLA
;
A
#
# COMPACT_ATOMS: atom_id res chain seq x y z
N MET A 1 18.98 22.91 -91.43
CA MET A 1 20.25 22.69 -90.69
C MET A 1 20.26 23.31 -89.28
N LYS A 2 19.87 24.58 -89.07
CA LYS A 2 19.86 25.21 -87.73
C LYS A 2 18.97 24.53 -86.67
N ARG A 3 17.83 23.95 -87.06
CA ARG A 3 16.91 23.25 -86.13
C ARG A 3 17.42 21.87 -85.67
N LEU A 4 18.20 21.19 -86.51
CA LEU A 4 18.84 19.91 -86.17
C LEU A 4 20.03 20.10 -85.22
N LEU A 5 20.78 21.19 -85.39
CA LEU A 5 21.89 21.53 -84.49
C LEU A 5 21.39 21.89 -83.07
N ALA A 6 20.27 22.62 -82.97
CA ALA A 6 19.66 22.99 -81.70
C ALA A 6 19.10 21.78 -80.93
N ALA A 7 18.50 20.82 -81.63
CA ALA A 7 18.03 19.57 -81.02
C ALA A 7 19.19 18.69 -80.53
N LEU A 8 20.31 18.64 -81.27
CA LEU A 8 21.51 17.92 -80.86
C LEU A 8 22.17 18.57 -79.62
N LEU A 9 22.24 19.90 -79.58
CA LEU A 9 22.75 20.67 -78.42
C LEU A 9 21.86 20.55 -77.18
N MET A 10 20.53 20.49 -77.33
CA MET A 10 19.61 20.22 -76.20
C MET A 10 19.71 18.78 -75.69
N SER A 11 19.97 17.80 -76.57
CA SER A 11 20.18 16.41 -76.15
C SER A 11 21.53 16.20 -75.44
N LEU A 12 22.58 16.92 -75.84
CA LEU A 12 23.88 16.90 -75.15
C LEU A 12 23.82 17.61 -73.78
N ALA A 13 23.00 18.66 -73.65
CA ALA A 13 22.80 19.36 -72.39
C ALA A 13 22.01 18.52 -71.36
N ALA A 14 21.07 17.67 -71.81
CA ALA A 14 20.35 16.75 -70.92
C ALA A 14 21.24 15.59 -70.44
N ALA A 15 22.21 15.13 -71.25
CA ALA A 15 23.17 14.10 -70.87
C ALA A 15 24.25 14.61 -69.89
N ALA A 16 24.52 15.92 -69.85
CA ALA A 16 25.52 16.52 -68.96
C ALA A 16 25.05 16.71 -67.50
N VAL A 17 23.76 16.47 -67.20
CA VAL A 17 23.20 16.52 -65.83
C VAL A 17 22.98 15.13 -65.24
N ALA A 18 23.59 14.10 -65.84
CA ALA A 18 23.88 12.84 -65.15
C ALA A 18 25.33 12.88 -64.66
N ALA A 19 25.69 13.93 -63.92
CA ALA A 19 26.90 13.90 -63.11
C ALA A 19 26.72 12.74 -62.13
N ASP A 20 27.62 11.77 -62.19
CA ASP A 20 27.70 10.60 -61.30
C ASP A 20 27.55 11.12 -59.86
N ALA A 21 26.35 10.96 -59.32
CA ALA A 21 26.00 11.60 -58.07
C ALA A 21 26.52 10.68 -56.97
N VAL A 22 27.72 10.99 -56.49
CA VAL A 22 28.43 10.19 -55.49
C VAL A 22 27.86 10.46 -54.10
N LEU A 23 27.65 9.41 -53.31
CA LEU A 23 27.32 9.53 -51.90
C LEU A 23 28.48 10.20 -51.15
N ARG A 24 28.24 11.34 -50.50
CA ARG A 24 29.25 12.03 -49.69
C ARG A 24 28.93 11.84 -48.22
N VAL A 25 29.91 11.33 -47.47
CA VAL A 25 29.80 11.12 -46.02
C VAL A 25 30.75 12.07 -45.31
N GLU A 26 30.24 12.81 -44.34
CA GLU A 26 31.01 13.65 -43.44
C GLU A 26 30.69 13.24 -42.00
N ALA A 27 31.71 12.86 -41.23
CA ALA A 27 31.57 12.59 -39.81
C ALA A 27 32.18 13.73 -39.00
N SER A 28 31.42 14.26 -38.05
CA SER A 28 31.88 15.21 -37.04
C SER A 28 32.01 14.48 -35.71
N GLU A 29 33.25 14.38 -35.26
CA GLU A 29 33.66 13.68 -34.05
C GLU A 29 34.23 14.68 -33.04
N PRO A 30 33.82 14.61 -31.76
CA PRO A 30 34.42 15.42 -30.71
C PRO A 30 35.84 14.94 -30.40
N ARG A 31 36.44 15.49 -29.33
CA ARG A 31 37.75 15.04 -28.83
C ARG A 31 37.79 13.51 -28.71
N ALA A 32 38.92 12.90 -29.05
CA ALA A 32 39.11 11.45 -28.98
C ALA A 32 39.72 10.98 -27.63
N PHE A 33 39.73 11.83 -26.59
CA PHE A 33 40.44 11.56 -25.34
C PHE A 33 39.77 12.25 -24.14
N GLY A 34 40.18 11.86 -22.94
CA GLY A 34 39.67 12.42 -21.69
C GLY A 34 38.25 11.95 -21.37
N TYR A 35 37.95 10.71 -21.74
CA TYR A 35 36.72 10.02 -21.36
C TYR A 35 37.00 9.02 -20.24
N GLN A 36 36.04 8.84 -19.35
CA GLN A 36 36.03 7.83 -18.30
C GLN A 36 34.76 6.99 -18.37
N VAL A 37 34.72 5.90 -17.60
CA VAL A 37 33.52 5.05 -17.51
C VAL A 37 32.30 5.87 -17.08
N GLY A 38 31.18 5.66 -17.78
CA GLY A 38 29.93 6.41 -17.63
C GLY A 38 29.79 7.60 -18.58
N ASP A 39 30.87 8.11 -19.17
CA ASP A 39 30.81 9.24 -20.09
C ASP A 39 30.07 8.92 -21.39
N HIS A 40 29.54 9.99 -22.00
CA HIS A 40 28.85 9.94 -23.28
C HIS A 40 29.69 10.55 -24.40
N LEU A 41 29.66 9.92 -25.58
CA LEU A 41 30.31 10.38 -26.80
C LEU A 41 29.27 10.51 -27.91
N GLN A 42 29.22 11.69 -28.52
CA GLN A 42 28.29 11.96 -29.61
C GLN A 42 29.06 12.04 -30.92
N ARG A 43 28.65 11.22 -31.89
CA ARG A 43 29.17 11.26 -33.26
C ARG A 43 28.04 11.71 -34.19
N ARG A 44 28.26 12.77 -34.96
CA ARG A 44 27.30 13.21 -35.97
C ARG A 44 27.79 12.82 -37.35
N VAL A 45 26.99 12.09 -38.10
CA VAL A 45 27.26 11.71 -39.48
C VAL A 45 26.27 12.41 -40.39
N VAL A 46 26.76 13.07 -41.43
CA VAL A 46 25.95 13.70 -42.47
C VAL A 46 26.25 12.98 -43.78
N VAL A 47 25.21 12.45 -44.40
CA VAL A 47 25.28 11.83 -45.73
C VAL A 47 24.49 12.68 -46.72
N GLN A 48 25.16 13.12 -47.78
CA GLN A 48 24.50 13.73 -48.93
C GLN A 48 24.06 12.60 -49.87
N VAL A 49 22.75 12.36 -49.89
CA VAL A 49 22.11 11.30 -50.66
C VAL A 49 21.56 11.91 -51.96
N PRO A 50 22.06 11.52 -53.14
CA PRO A 50 21.53 12.04 -54.39
C PRO A 50 20.08 11.62 -54.64
N ALA A 51 19.39 12.38 -55.50
CA ALA A 51 18.03 12.01 -55.92
C ALA A 51 18.00 10.61 -56.56
N GLY A 52 16.98 9.82 -56.21
CA GLY A 52 16.79 8.45 -56.71
C GLY A 52 17.47 7.36 -55.89
N TRP A 53 18.31 7.72 -54.91
CA TRP A 53 18.88 6.77 -53.94
C TRP A 53 18.01 6.65 -52.70
N THR A 54 17.88 5.43 -52.18
CA THR A 54 17.12 5.10 -50.99
C THR A 54 18.01 4.36 -49.99
N LEU A 55 17.95 4.75 -48.72
CA LEU A 55 18.69 4.08 -47.65
C LEU A 55 18.06 2.72 -47.36
N ASP A 56 18.88 1.68 -47.28
CA ASP A 56 18.48 0.41 -46.66
C ASP A 56 18.49 0.57 -45.13
N GLU A 57 17.31 0.67 -44.53
CA GLU A 57 17.12 0.81 -43.07
C GLU A 57 17.80 -0.31 -42.26
N ALA A 58 18.01 -1.49 -42.86
CA ALA A 58 18.70 -2.59 -42.19
C ALA A 58 20.20 -2.33 -42.00
N SER A 59 20.78 -1.42 -42.80
CA SER A 59 22.18 -1.02 -42.70
C SER A 59 22.45 0.02 -41.60
N LEU A 60 21.41 0.62 -41.01
CA LEU A 60 21.57 1.57 -39.92
C LEU A 60 22.15 0.90 -38.66
N PRO A 61 23.04 1.60 -37.94
CA PRO A 61 23.52 1.11 -36.65
C PRO A 61 22.35 1.01 -35.67
N LYS A 62 22.32 -0.07 -34.88
CA LYS A 62 21.27 -0.34 -33.92
C LYS A 62 21.80 -0.15 -32.50
N PRO A 63 21.05 0.52 -31.61
CA PRO A 63 21.42 0.58 -30.20
C PRO A 63 21.64 -0.80 -29.60
N GLY A 64 22.70 -0.95 -28.81
CA GLY A 64 23.11 -2.22 -28.22
C GLY A 64 24.63 -2.35 -28.14
N GLY A 65 25.07 -3.57 -27.77
CA GLY A 65 26.47 -3.86 -27.46
C GLY A 65 26.73 -4.15 -25.98
N ARG A 66 25.81 -4.85 -25.31
CA ARG A 66 25.97 -5.22 -23.89
C ARG A 66 27.30 -5.95 -23.66
N GLY A 67 28.10 -5.46 -22.72
CA GLY A 67 29.40 -6.03 -22.38
C GLY A 67 30.56 -5.57 -23.25
N LEU A 68 30.33 -4.68 -24.22
CA LEU A 68 31.40 -4.00 -24.95
C LEU A 68 31.96 -2.82 -24.15
N ALA A 69 33.15 -2.36 -24.56
CA ALA A 69 33.78 -1.18 -23.95
C ALA A 69 33.00 0.12 -24.21
N LEU A 70 32.35 0.21 -25.37
CA LEU A 70 31.48 1.29 -25.81
C LEU A 70 30.16 0.69 -26.27
N GLU A 71 29.05 1.22 -25.77
CA GLU A 71 27.70 0.78 -26.15
C GLU A 71 26.98 1.91 -26.88
N LEU A 72 26.36 1.62 -28.02
CA LEU A 72 25.51 2.58 -28.72
C LEU A 72 24.15 2.67 -28.00
N ARG A 73 23.86 3.82 -27.39
CA ARG A 73 22.66 4.04 -26.58
C ARG A 73 21.48 4.53 -27.39
N ALA A 74 21.74 5.39 -28.37
CA ALA A 74 20.71 5.96 -29.21
C ALA A 74 21.24 6.31 -30.60
N VAL A 75 20.36 6.19 -31.58
CA VAL A 75 20.54 6.69 -32.94
C VAL A 75 19.36 7.61 -33.23
N ARG A 76 19.64 8.88 -33.50
CA ARG A 76 18.62 9.84 -33.95
C ARG A 76 18.88 10.17 -35.40
N GLU A 77 17.81 10.09 -36.17
CA GLU A 77 17.86 10.30 -37.60
C GLU A 77 17.04 11.53 -37.98
N LYS A 78 17.58 12.33 -38.90
CA LYS A 78 16.86 13.46 -39.48
C LYS A 78 17.13 13.52 -40.98
N ARG A 79 16.06 13.55 -41.76
CA ARG A 79 16.10 13.68 -43.22
C ARG A 79 15.61 15.06 -43.65
N THR A 80 16.41 15.75 -44.45
CA THR A 80 16.07 17.09 -44.97
C THR A 80 16.19 17.09 -46.49
N PRO A 81 15.11 17.33 -47.25
CA PRO A 81 15.18 17.47 -48.71
C PRO A 81 16.08 18.65 -49.14
N GLY A 82 16.80 18.49 -50.24
CA GLY A 82 17.65 19.52 -50.84
C GLY A 82 17.50 19.57 -52.38
N ALA A 83 18.10 20.56 -53.02
CA ALA A 83 17.94 20.79 -54.46
C ALA A 83 18.48 19.63 -55.34
N SER A 84 19.47 18.88 -54.86
CA SER A 84 20.12 17.78 -55.59
C SER A 84 19.86 16.40 -54.98
N GLY A 85 18.91 16.27 -54.05
CA GLY A 85 18.63 15.04 -53.32
C GLY A 85 18.17 15.27 -51.90
N GLN A 86 18.73 14.55 -50.94
CA GLN A 86 18.38 14.60 -49.52
C GLN A 86 19.64 14.61 -48.65
N ARG A 87 19.59 15.37 -47.56
CA ARG A 87 20.58 15.34 -46.48
C ARG A 87 20.07 14.43 -45.36
N LEU A 88 20.80 13.35 -45.10
CA LEU A 88 20.57 12.44 -43.99
C LEU A 88 21.54 12.76 -42.85
N GLU A 89 21.02 13.10 -41.68
CA GLU A 89 21.80 13.34 -40.46
C GLU A 89 21.55 12.22 -39.46
N LEU A 90 22.62 11.62 -38.95
CA LEU A 90 22.61 10.60 -37.91
C LEU A 90 23.39 11.10 -36.70
N ASP A 91 22.71 11.29 -35.57
CA ASP A 91 23.37 11.53 -34.28
C ASP A 91 23.44 10.20 -33.52
N LEU A 92 24.67 9.70 -33.32
CA LEU A 92 24.98 8.46 -32.61
C LEU A 92 25.49 8.81 -31.21
N ASP A 93 24.84 8.29 -30.17
CA ASP A 93 25.22 8.51 -28.76
C ASP A 93 25.76 7.22 -28.15
N TYR A 94 27.05 7.21 -27.82
CA TYR A 94 27.76 6.09 -27.21
C TYR A 94 28.01 6.34 -25.74
N GLN A 95 27.97 5.29 -24.92
CA GLN A 95 28.36 5.35 -23.51
C GLN A 95 29.55 4.44 -23.22
N VAL A 96 30.48 4.94 -22.42
CA VAL A 96 31.66 4.19 -21.96
C VAL A 96 31.29 3.24 -20.82
N PHE A 97 31.55 1.95 -21.01
CA PHE A 97 31.41 0.93 -19.97
C PHE A 97 32.74 0.31 -19.51
N LEU A 98 33.81 0.56 -20.27
CA LEU A 98 35.15 0.11 -19.87
C LEU A 98 35.73 1.02 -18.78
N ALA A 99 36.19 0.41 -17.69
CA ALA A 99 37.02 1.04 -16.67
C ALA A 99 38.43 0.44 -16.71
N PRO A 100 39.33 0.93 -17.58
CA PRO A 100 40.66 0.35 -17.71
C PRO A 100 41.56 0.78 -16.54
N ALA A 101 42.61 0.00 -16.24
CA ALA A 101 43.61 0.33 -15.21
C ALA A 101 44.67 1.35 -15.69
N ALA A 102 44.83 1.49 -17.00
CA ALA A 102 45.70 2.46 -17.66
C ALA A 102 44.98 3.02 -18.90
N PRO A 103 45.37 4.19 -19.43
CA PRO A 103 44.76 4.75 -20.64
C PRO A 103 44.71 3.72 -21.77
N ARG A 104 43.52 3.48 -22.32
CA ARG A 104 43.31 2.49 -23.40
C ARG A 104 42.51 3.11 -24.52
N THR A 105 43.02 2.99 -25.75
CA THR A 105 42.30 3.35 -26.96
C THR A 105 41.39 2.20 -27.41
N VAL A 106 40.13 2.52 -27.66
CA VAL A 106 39.09 1.62 -28.16
C VAL A 106 38.57 2.20 -29.46
N GLU A 107 38.41 1.35 -30.47
CA GLU A 107 37.88 1.74 -31.77
C GLU A 107 36.36 1.64 -31.80
N ILE A 108 35.69 2.72 -32.18
CA ILE A 108 34.32 2.65 -32.70
C ILE A 108 34.44 2.16 -34.13
N ALA A 109 33.96 0.94 -34.39
CA ALA A 109 34.10 0.29 -35.69
C ALA A 109 33.51 1.13 -36.82
N ALA A 110 34.15 1.05 -37.99
CA ALA A 110 33.64 1.63 -39.21
C ALA A 110 32.27 1.02 -39.56
N GLN A 111 31.37 1.85 -40.08
CA GLN A 111 29.98 1.48 -40.39
C GLN A 111 29.72 1.71 -41.87
N ARG A 112 28.97 0.81 -42.49
CA ARG A 112 28.63 0.90 -43.92
C ARG A 112 27.13 1.09 -44.06
N LEU A 113 26.74 2.26 -44.52
CA LEU A 113 25.34 2.53 -44.87
C LEU A 113 25.12 2.12 -46.32
N ARG A 114 24.09 1.30 -46.56
CA ARG A 114 23.78 0.80 -47.90
C ARG A 114 22.69 1.65 -48.52
N PHE A 115 22.89 2.06 -49.76
CA PHE A 115 21.91 2.79 -50.55
C PHE A 115 21.61 2.03 -51.84
N ASP A 116 20.34 1.99 -52.24
CA ASP A 116 19.89 1.41 -53.52
C ASP A 116 19.28 2.49 -54.41
N ALA A 117 19.63 2.45 -55.70
CA ALA A 117 19.01 3.22 -56.77
C ALA A 117 18.65 2.29 -57.93
N GLY A 118 17.47 1.67 -57.89
CA GLY A 118 16.94 0.88 -58.99
C GLY A 118 17.76 -0.37 -59.29
N GLY A 119 18.29 -1.03 -58.25
CA GLY A 119 19.12 -2.24 -58.37
C GLY A 119 20.63 -1.99 -58.41
N ARG A 120 21.09 -0.73 -58.44
CA ARG A 120 22.48 -0.36 -58.15
C ARG A 120 22.61 -0.12 -56.63
N VAL A 121 23.44 -0.92 -55.97
CA VAL A 121 23.76 -0.78 -54.55
C VAL A 121 25.11 -0.08 -54.38
N GLU A 122 25.17 0.92 -53.52
CA GLU A 122 26.41 1.63 -53.16
C GLU A 122 26.50 1.74 -51.63
N GLU A 123 27.72 1.61 -51.10
CA GLU A 123 27.98 1.66 -49.65
C GLU A 123 28.68 2.96 -49.29
N ALA A 124 28.05 3.74 -48.40
CA ALA A 124 28.65 4.93 -47.81
C ALA A 124 29.41 4.52 -46.55
N LEU A 125 30.73 4.66 -46.57
CA LEU A 125 31.61 4.29 -45.45
C LEU A 125 31.68 5.43 -44.43
N ILE A 126 31.35 5.09 -43.19
CA ILE A 126 31.63 5.89 -42.00
C ILE A 126 32.89 5.30 -41.38
N GLU A 127 33.97 6.08 -41.34
CA GLU A 127 35.28 5.62 -40.88
C GLU A 127 35.27 5.14 -39.41
N ALA A 128 36.27 4.37 -39.02
CA ALA A 128 36.48 4.04 -37.61
C ALA A 128 36.88 5.30 -36.82
N TRP A 129 36.43 5.38 -35.57
CA TRP A 129 36.77 6.50 -34.68
C TRP A 129 37.48 5.99 -33.42
N PRO A 130 38.79 6.24 -33.27
CA PRO A 130 39.55 5.85 -32.09
C PRO A 130 39.20 6.75 -30.90
N VAL A 131 38.92 6.15 -29.74
CA VAL A 131 38.60 6.85 -28.49
C VAL A 131 39.48 6.34 -27.36
N THR A 132 40.19 7.24 -26.70
CA THR A 132 41.04 6.94 -25.54
C THR A 132 40.30 7.15 -24.24
N ILE A 133 40.15 6.07 -23.48
CA ILE A 133 39.48 6.02 -22.19
C ILE A 133 40.54 6.01 -21.09
N ALA A 134 40.43 6.96 -20.17
CA ALA A 134 41.28 7.11 -19.01
C ALA A 134 40.79 6.24 -17.84
N PRO A 135 41.70 5.80 -16.95
CA PRO A 135 41.31 5.08 -15.75
C PRO A 135 40.57 5.99 -14.76
N LEU A 136 39.72 5.39 -13.90
CA LEU A 136 39.04 6.10 -12.80
C LEU A 136 40.02 6.47 -11.68
N VAL A 137 40.98 5.60 -11.42
CA VAL A 137 41.98 5.73 -10.36
C VAL A 137 43.35 5.58 -11.00
N GLN A 138 44.33 6.34 -10.54
CA GLN A 138 45.71 6.21 -11.01
C GLN A 138 46.24 4.82 -10.66
N ALA A 139 46.95 4.19 -11.60
CA ALA A 139 47.59 2.88 -11.36
C ALA A 139 48.62 2.95 -10.23
N GLU A 140 49.33 4.07 -10.13
CA GLU A 140 50.30 4.34 -9.08
C GLU A 140 49.75 5.35 -8.09
N ALA A 141 49.96 5.07 -6.81
CA ALA A 141 49.51 5.95 -5.73
C ALA A 141 50.40 7.23 -5.69
N PRO A 142 49.82 8.43 -5.51
CA PRO A 142 50.58 9.68 -5.44
C PRO A 142 51.65 9.65 -4.33
N THR A 143 52.88 10.07 -4.63
CA THR A 143 54.03 9.93 -3.71
C THR A 143 53.90 10.66 -2.37
N ARG A 144 53.12 11.75 -2.29
CA ARG A 144 53.05 12.59 -1.08
C ARG A 144 52.13 12.03 0.01
N ARG A 145 51.13 11.20 -0.32
CA ARG A 145 50.15 10.60 0.63
C ARG A 145 49.46 9.31 0.14
N GLY A 146 49.84 8.78 -1.01
CA GLY A 146 49.20 7.62 -1.65
C GLY A 146 47.71 7.81 -1.91
N LEU A 147 46.98 6.70 -2.00
CA LEU A 147 45.50 6.66 -1.97
C LEU A 147 44.95 6.54 -0.54
N GLY A 148 45.83 6.51 0.46
CA GLY A 148 45.50 6.16 1.84
C GLY A 148 45.24 4.66 2.03
N GLU A 149 45.00 4.27 3.28
CA GLU A 149 44.52 2.92 3.62
C GLU A 149 43.05 2.74 3.18
N MET A 150 42.63 1.49 2.98
CA MET A 150 41.24 1.16 2.74
C MET A 150 40.37 1.71 3.88
N GLN A 151 39.41 2.58 3.54
CA GLN A 151 38.47 3.11 4.52
C GLN A 151 37.45 2.03 4.91
N PRO A 152 37.03 1.99 6.18
CA PRO A 152 35.97 1.08 6.60
C PRO A 152 34.67 1.39 5.86
N ASP A 153 33.83 0.36 5.68
CA ASP A 153 32.53 0.51 5.03
C ASP A 153 31.68 1.58 5.72
N ARG A 154 31.11 2.48 4.92
CA ARG A 154 30.15 3.47 5.42
C ARG A 154 28.85 2.77 5.77
N ALA A 155 28.36 2.96 7.00
CA ALA A 155 27.06 2.45 7.40
C ALA A 155 25.96 2.90 6.42
N PRO A 156 24.98 2.03 6.10
CA PRO A 156 23.93 2.37 5.17
C PRO A 156 23.10 3.55 5.67
N LEU A 157 22.63 4.37 4.74
CA LEU A 157 21.67 5.42 5.03
C LEU A 157 20.36 4.78 5.51
N LEU A 158 20.00 5.02 6.76
CA LEU A 158 18.73 4.55 7.32
C LEU A 158 17.58 5.45 6.82
N ILE A 159 16.46 4.82 6.46
CA ILE A 159 15.24 5.54 6.10
C ILE A 159 14.55 5.99 7.38
N ASP A 160 14.17 7.27 7.47
CA ASP A 160 13.40 7.78 8.61
C ASP A 160 12.00 7.17 8.63
N THR A 161 11.75 6.31 9.62
CA THR A 161 10.45 5.62 9.82
C THR A 161 9.55 6.33 10.83
N THR A 162 10.00 7.45 11.41
CA THR A 162 9.26 8.19 12.45
C THR A 162 7.84 8.55 12.00
N PRO A 163 7.61 9.10 10.78
CA PRO A 163 6.27 9.46 10.33
C PRO A 163 5.34 8.26 10.10
N ALA A 164 5.88 7.11 9.72
CA ALA A 164 5.10 5.88 9.57
C ALA A 164 4.69 5.33 10.93
N ARG A 165 5.63 5.32 11.89
CA ARG A 165 5.39 4.84 13.26
C ARG A 165 4.36 5.70 13.99
N THR A 166 4.42 7.02 13.87
CA THR A 166 3.43 7.92 14.51
C THR A 166 2.02 7.71 13.95
N ARG A 167 1.88 7.57 12.63
CA ARG A 167 0.59 7.26 12.00
C ARG A 167 0.03 5.91 12.44
N LEU A 168 0.87 4.88 12.49
CA LEU A 168 0.47 3.55 12.97
C LEU A 168 -0.07 3.60 14.41
N VAL A 169 0.64 4.31 15.30
CA VAL A 169 0.20 4.51 16.68
C VAL A 169 -1.12 5.26 16.74
N ALA A 170 -1.28 6.34 15.95
CA ALA A 170 -2.53 7.09 15.90
C ALA A 170 -3.71 6.22 15.42
N TYR A 171 -3.52 5.40 14.39
CA TYR A 171 -4.55 4.47 13.90
C TYR A 171 -4.86 3.37 14.90
N ALA A 172 -3.86 2.85 15.61
CA ALA A 172 -4.09 1.85 16.66
C ALA A 172 -4.92 2.43 17.82
N ILE A 173 -4.64 3.67 18.24
CA ILE A 173 -5.42 4.37 19.26
C ILE A 173 -6.86 4.60 18.77
N ALA A 174 -7.03 5.10 17.54
CA ALA A 174 -8.36 5.31 16.97
C ALA A 174 -9.17 4.01 16.88
N ALA A 175 -8.56 2.92 16.42
CA ALA A 175 -9.18 1.60 16.37
C ALA A 175 -9.58 1.10 17.78
N ALA A 176 -8.71 1.25 18.78
CA ALA A 176 -9.00 0.87 20.16
C ALA A 176 -10.19 1.68 20.73
N LEU A 177 -10.25 2.98 20.46
CA LEU A 177 -11.37 3.82 20.89
C LEU A 177 -12.69 3.43 20.21
N LEU A 178 -12.66 3.13 18.91
CA LEU A 178 -13.84 2.66 18.19
C LEU A 178 -14.32 1.30 18.72
N LEU A 179 -13.40 0.37 18.99
CA LEU A 179 -13.73 -0.92 19.59
C LEU A 179 -14.29 -0.76 21.01
N ALA A 180 -13.74 0.15 21.82
CA ALA A 180 -14.28 0.46 23.15
C ALA A 180 -15.69 1.06 23.05
N GLY A 181 -15.92 1.98 22.11
CA GLY A 181 -17.24 2.54 21.83
C GLY A 181 -18.25 1.48 21.41
N LEU A 182 -17.84 0.56 20.52
CA LEU A 182 -18.66 -0.57 20.07
C LEU A 182 -18.99 -1.52 21.24
N ALA A 183 -18.00 -1.84 22.08
CA ALA A 183 -18.20 -2.68 23.26
C ALA A 183 -19.20 -2.05 24.24
N LEU A 184 -19.09 -0.74 24.49
CA LEU A 184 -20.03 0.00 25.33
C LEU A 184 -21.45 0.01 24.74
N ALA A 185 -21.59 0.14 23.42
CA ALA A 185 -22.88 0.16 22.75
C ALA A 185 -23.58 -1.22 22.76
N HIS A 186 -22.85 -2.30 22.51
CA HIS A 186 -23.44 -3.63 22.33
C HIS A 186 -23.48 -4.49 23.59
N LEU A 187 -22.45 -4.45 24.44
CA LEU A 187 -22.46 -5.21 25.69
C LEU A 187 -23.16 -4.45 26.82
N GLY A 188 -23.31 -3.13 26.67
CA GLY A 188 -23.75 -2.23 27.73
C GLY A 188 -22.73 -2.16 28.88
N PRO A 189 -22.78 -1.11 29.71
CA PRO A 189 -21.92 -1.06 30.89
C PRO A 189 -22.33 -2.17 31.87
N PRO A 190 -21.38 -2.87 32.52
CA PRO A 190 -21.68 -3.93 33.52
C PRO A 190 -22.56 -3.42 34.67
N TRP A 191 -22.60 -2.11 34.88
CA TRP A 191 -23.49 -1.45 35.83
C TRP A 191 -24.97 -1.47 35.47
N ASN A 192 -25.35 -1.57 34.18
CA ASN A 192 -26.75 -1.66 33.79
C ASN A 192 -27.34 -3.04 34.14
N ALA A 193 -26.60 -4.11 33.88
CA ALA A 193 -26.95 -5.46 34.33
C ALA A 193 -27.03 -5.54 35.87
N ALA A 194 -26.12 -4.86 36.59
CA ALA A 194 -26.14 -4.79 38.05
C ALA A 194 -27.30 -3.93 38.62
N ARG A 195 -27.75 -2.87 37.93
CA ARG A 195 -28.86 -2.00 38.37
C ARG A 195 -30.24 -2.60 38.15
N ASN A 196 -30.39 -3.47 37.16
CA ASN A 196 -31.67 -4.07 36.75
C ASN A 196 -31.93 -5.45 37.35
N ARG A 197 -31.12 -5.90 38.32
CA ARG A 197 -31.33 -7.21 38.96
C ARG A 197 -32.72 -7.27 39.66
N PRO A 198 -33.54 -8.30 39.39
CA PRO A 198 -34.92 -8.41 39.89
C PRO A 198 -35.11 -8.11 41.38
N PHE A 199 -34.33 -8.74 42.27
CA PHE A 199 -34.45 -8.56 43.73
C PHE A 199 -33.85 -7.23 44.20
N GLY A 200 -32.82 -6.71 43.52
CA GLY A 200 -32.32 -5.35 43.75
C GLY A 200 -33.36 -4.25 43.48
N VAL A 201 -34.26 -4.45 42.51
CA VAL A 201 -35.40 -3.56 42.25
C VAL A 201 -36.47 -3.72 43.34
N ALA A 202 -36.85 -4.95 43.69
CA ALA A 202 -37.84 -5.21 44.73
C ALA A 202 -37.41 -4.68 46.11
N TRP A 203 -36.16 -4.88 46.51
CA TRP A 203 -35.62 -4.33 47.77
C TRP A 203 -35.75 -2.81 47.85
N ARG A 204 -35.50 -2.08 46.75
CA ARG A 204 -35.64 -0.61 46.73
C ARG A 204 -37.09 -0.15 46.93
N ARG A 205 -38.06 -0.91 46.41
CA ARG A 205 -39.49 -0.68 46.63
C ARG A 205 -39.90 -1.04 48.07
N LEU A 206 -39.33 -2.11 48.62
CA LEU A 206 -39.71 -2.68 49.91
C LEU A 206 -39.06 -1.97 51.10
N ARG A 207 -37.83 -1.45 51.01
CA ARG A 207 -37.06 -0.92 52.15
C ARG A 207 -37.74 0.17 53.01
N GLY A 208 -38.79 0.81 52.49
CA GLY A 208 -39.58 1.82 53.21
C GLY A 208 -40.87 1.28 53.84
N LEU A 209 -41.08 -0.04 53.83
CA LEU A 209 -42.27 -0.68 54.40
C LEU A 209 -42.24 -0.54 55.94
N PRO A 210 -43.29 0.02 56.57
CA PRO A 210 -43.36 0.07 58.04
C PRO A 210 -43.56 -1.34 58.61
N THR A 211 -43.28 -1.54 59.90
CA THR A 211 -43.44 -2.83 60.60
C THR A 211 -44.87 -3.38 60.48
N GLN A 212 -45.86 -2.49 60.51
CA GLN A 212 -47.28 -2.79 60.31
C GLN A 212 -47.82 -1.97 59.12
N PRO A 213 -47.72 -2.47 57.88
CA PRO A 213 -48.21 -1.75 56.71
C PRO A 213 -49.73 -1.85 56.59
N ASP A 214 -50.38 -0.84 56.02
CA ASP A 214 -51.79 -0.92 55.64
C ASP A 214 -52.02 -2.04 54.62
N ALA A 215 -53.27 -2.52 54.48
CA ALA A 215 -53.61 -3.62 53.57
C ALA A 215 -53.16 -3.36 52.11
N ALA A 216 -53.26 -2.11 51.63
CA ALA A 216 -52.80 -1.74 50.29
C ALA A 216 -51.29 -1.86 50.13
N ARG A 217 -50.51 -1.27 51.06
CA ARG A 217 -49.04 -1.31 51.04
C ARG A 217 -48.49 -2.74 51.20
N TRP A 218 -49.19 -3.57 51.98
CA TRP A 218 -48.86 -4.98 52.13
C TRP A 218 -49.06 -5.77 50.82
N LYS A 219 -50.18 -5.54 50.12
CA LYS A 219 -50.45 -6.14 48.83
C LYS A 219 -49.39 -5.73 47.79
N ASP A 220 -49.07 -4.44 47.72
CA ASP A 220 -48.04 -3.93 46.81
C ASP A 220 -46.65 -4.53 47.10
N ALA A 221 -46.32 -4.72 48.38
CA ALA A 221 -45.09 -5.36 48.79
C ALA A 221 -45.02 -6.83 48.35
N CYS A 222 -46.12 -7.57 48.50
CA CYS A 222 -46.22 -8.96 48.01
C CYS A 222 -46.11 -9.02 46.48
N VAL A 223 -46.77 -8.12 45.73
CA VAL A 223 -46.65 -8.02 44.27
C VAL A 223 -45.20 -7.77 43.86
N ALA A 224 -44.52 -6.81 44.49
CA ALA A 224 -43.16 -6.44 44.13
C ALA A 224 -42.15 -7.59 44.33
N LEU A 225 -42.30 -8.39 45.39
CA LEU A 225 -41.43 -9.56 45.62
C LEU A 225 -41.77 -10.70 44.66
N HIS A 226 -43.05 -10.92 44.38
CA HIS A 226 -43.50 -11.94 43.43
C HIS A 226 -43.07 -11.62 41.98
N GLU A 227 -43.11 -10.34 41.58
CA GLU A 227 -42.58 -9.86 40.30
C GLU A 227 -41.06 -10.07 40.19
N ALA A 228 -40.31 -9.95 41.30
CA ALA A 228 -38.88 -10.25 41.31
C ALA A 228 -38.61 -11.76 41.18
N LEU A 229 -39.38 -12.60 41.87
CA LEU A 229 -39.30 -14.06 41.73
C LEU A 229 -39.59 -14.49 40.29
N ASN A 230 -40.65 -13.95 39.68
CA ASN A 230 -41.02 -14.30 38.31
C ASN A 230 -39.96 -13.88 37.29
N ARG A 231 -39.42 -12.66 37.43
CA ARG A 231 -38.33 -12.19 36.56
C ARG A 231 -37.03 -12.96 36.76
N SER A 232 -36.76 -13.47 37.97
CA SER A 232 -35.62 -14.33 38.24
C SER A 232 -35.80 -15.74 37.67
N ALA A 233 -37.00 -16.31 37.79
CA ALA A 233 -37.34 -17.64 37.27
C ALA A 233 -37.53 -17.67 35.73
N GLY A 234 -37.82 -16.52 35.11
CA GLY A 234 -38.18 -16.42 33.70
C GLY A 234 -39.63 -16.83 33.40
N GLU A 235 -40.40 -17.19 34.42
CA GLU A 235 -41.79 -17.67 34.35
C GLU A 235 -42.55 -17.32 35.64
N VAL A 236 -43.85 -17.57 35.67
CA VAL A 236 -44.66 -17.32 36.88
C VAL A 236 -44.42 -18.43 37.91
N LEU A 237 -43.81 -18.08 39.05
CA LEU A 237 -43.40 -19.04 40.07
C LEU A 237 -44.50 -19.26 41.11
N PHE A 238 -45.06 -20.47 41.14
CA PHE A 238 -45.96 -20.96 42.20
C PHE A 238 -45.24 -21.92 43.14
N GLU A 239 -45.85 -22.24 44.29
CA GLU A 239 -45.27 -23.15 45.29
C GLU A 239 -44.79 -24.49 44.67
N ARG A 240 -45.57 -25.05 43.74
CA ARG A 240 -45.24 -26.30 43.04
C ARG A 240 -43.96 -26.23 42.20
N GLY A 241 -43.61 -25.04 41.69
CA GLY A 241 -42.43 -24.82 40.83
C GLY A 241 -41.16 -24.41 41.60
N LEU A 242 -41.22 -24.30 42.93
CA LEU A 242 -40.09 -23.84 43.75
C LEU A 242 -38.87 -24.76 43.63
N ASN A 243 -39.07 -26.08 43.54
CA ASN A 243 -37.96 -27.03 43.43
C ASN A 243 -37.20 -26.88 42.11
N ASP A 244 -37.90 -26.69 41.00
CA ASP A 244 -37.29 -26.51 39.67
C ASP A 244 -36.56 -25.16 39.57
N PHE A 245 -37.04 -24.14 40.27
CA PHE A 245 -36.34 -22.87 40.41
C PHE A 245 -35.03 -23.03 41.20
N LEU A 246 -35.06 -23.73 42.32
CA LEU A 246 -33.86 -23.94 43.16
C LEU A 246 -32.80 -24.81 42.47
N GLN A 247 -33.21 -25.75 41.60
CA GLN A 247 -32.27 -26.51 40.77
C GLN A 247 -31.57 -25.62 39.73
N ARG A 248 -32.31 -24.68 39.11
CA ARG A 248 -31.75 -23.74 38.14
C ARG A 248 -30.92 -22.64 38.78
N GLN A 249 -31.21 -22.27 40.04
CA GLN A 249 -30.49 -21.24 40.78
C GLN A 249 -30.11 -21.72 42.20
N PRO A 250 -29.00 -22.47 42.34
CA PRO A 250 -28.61 -23.08 43.62
C PRO A 250 -28.30 -22.05 44.72
N GLY A 251 -27.99 -20.80 44.37
CA GLY A 251 -27.75 -19.72 45.34
C GLY A 251 -28.96 -19.37 46.22
N PHE A 252 -30.18 -19.75 45.82
CA PHE A 252 -31.39 -19.56 46.63
C PHE A 252 -31.73 -20.78 47.51
N ALA A 253 -30.97 -21.88 47.43
CA ALA A 253 -31.24 -23.11 48.19
C ALA A 253 -31.34 -22.91 49.72
N PRO A 254 -30.51 -22.07 50.37
CA PRO A 254 -30.63 -21.80 51.81
C PRO A 254 -31.94 -21.08 52.20
N LEU A 255 -32.64 -20.47 51.24
CA LEU A 255 -33.86 -19.69 51.45
C LEU A 255 -35.14 -20.47 51.13
N ARG A 256 -35.04 -21.79 50.88
CA ARG A 256 -36.17 -22.63 50.47
C ARG A 256 -37.39 -22.48 51.38
N GLU A 257 -37.19 -22.59 52.70
CA GLU A 257 -38.29 -22.54 53.66
C GLU A 257 -38.96 -21.16 53.71
N ASP A 258 -38.17 -20.09 53.70
CA ASP A 258 -38.65 -18.71 53.69
C ASP A 258 -39.43 -18.41 52.39
N LEU A 259 -38.96 -18.88 51.24
CA LEU A 259 -39.63 -18.72 49.94
C LEU A 259 -40.93 -19.53 49.86
N GLN A 260 -40.94 -20.76 50.39
CA GLN A 260 -42.15 -21.58 50.44
C GLN A 260 -43.20 -20.96 51.36
N ARG A 261 -42.79 -20.41 52.51
CA ARG A 261 -43.68 -19.63 53.41
C ARG A 261 -44.26 -18.42 52.66
N PHE A 262 -43.43 -17.68 51.93
CA PHE A 262 -43.89 -16.51 51.17
C PHE A 262 -44.89 -16.87 50.06
N LEU A 263 -44.64 -17.93 49.29
CA LEU A 263 -45.53 -18.35 48.19
C LEU A 263 -46.90 -18.82 48.71
N ARG A 264 -46.94 -19.53 49.84
CA ARG A 264 -48.19 -19.90 50.52
C ARG A 264 -48.95 -18.69 51.05
N MET A 265 -48.26 -17.82 51.78
CA MET A 265 -48.83 -16.62 52.39
C MET A 265 -49.37 -15.66 51.32
N SER A 266 -48.61 -15.40 50.26
CA SER A 266 -49.04 -14.55 49.16
C SER A 266 -50.24 -15.14 48.42
N SER A 267 -50.24 -16.45 48.12
CA SER A 267 -51.39 -17.11 47.50
C SER A 267 -52.65 -17.00 48.36
N ALA A 268 -52.54 -17.22 49.67
CA ALA A 268 -53.66 -17.04 50.60
C ALA A 268 -54.11 -15.56 50.70
N GLN A 269 -53.19 -14.60 50.61
CA GLN A 269 -53.52 -13.16 50.61
C GLN A 269 -54.23 -12.73 49.32
N PHE A 270 -53.86 -13.27 48.16
CA PHE A 270 -54.48 -12.93 46.87
C PHE A 270 -55.81 -13.66 46.62
N PHE A 271 -55.99 -14.87 47.14
CA PHE A 271 -57.15 -15.73 46.83
C PHE A 271 -58.04 -16.10 48.03
N GLY A 272 -57.62 -15.87 49.29
CA GLY A 272 -58.26 -16.47 50.47
C GLY A 272 -58.37 -15.61 51.73
N GLY A 273 -58.04 -14.32 51.69
CA GLY A 273 -58.23 -13.41 52.84
C GLY A 273 -57.47 -13.81 54.10
N ALA A 274 -56.16 -14.08 53.98
CA ALA A 274 -55.33 -14.50 55.10
C ALA A 274 -55.26 -13.48 56.26
N ALA A 275 -55.26 -13.98 57.50
CA ALA A 275 -54.99 -13.17 58.70
C ALA A 275 -53.50 -12.82 58.78
N ARG A 276 -53.20 -11.56 59.09
CA ARG A 276 -51.82 -11.04 59.18
C ARG A 276 -51.27 -11.16 60.59
N GLU A 277 -50.01 -11.56 60.71
CA GLU A 277 -49.28 -11.53 61.97
C GLU A 277 -48.60 -10.16 62.15
N ALA A 278 -48.41 -9.75 63.40
CA ALA A 278 -47.91 -8.41 63.75
C ALA A 278 -46.46 -8.11 63.29
N ASP A 279 -45.70 -9.12 62.85
CA ASP A 279 -44.28 -9.01 62.44
C ASP A 279 -44.03 -9.37 60.95
N ASP A 280 -45.09 -9.64 60.18
CA ASP A 280 -44.99 -10.06 58.77
C ASP A 280 -44.27 -9.03 57.87
N GLY A 281 -44.41 -7.73 58.20
CA GLY A 281 -43.72 -6.65 57.49
C GLY A 281 -42.20 -6.70 57.64
N ARG A 282 -41.71 -6.98 58.86
CA ARG A 282 -40.28 -7.09 59.15
C ARG A 282 -39.69 -8.37 58.55
N TRP A 283 -40.44 -9.47 58.61
CA TRP A 283 -40.02 -10.73 57.98
C TRP A 283 -39.92 -10.60 56.46
N LEU A 284 -40.89 -9.96 55.79
CA LEU A 284 -40.85 -9.75 54.34
C LEU A 284 -39.66 -8.90 53.90
N LEU A 285 -39.31 -7.88 54.68
CA LEU A 285 -38.09 -7.08 54.48
C LEU A 285 -36.82 -7.94 54.62
N ALA A 286 -36.74 -8.76 55.66
CA ALA A 286 -35.61 -9.65 55.87
C ALA A 286 -35.46 -10.65 54.71
N LEU A 287 -36.57 -11.22 54.23
CA LEU A 287 -36.58 -12.12 53.08
C LEU A 287 -36.12 -11.41 51.80
N ALA A 288 -36.66 -10.22 51.50
CA ALA A 288 -36.24 -9.45 50.32
C ALA A 288 -34.75 -9.07 50.35
N ARG A 289 -34.20 -8.81 51.54
CA ARG A 289 -32.76 -8.59 51.72
C ARG A 289 -31.96 -9.85 51.44
N LYS A 290 -32.34 -10.99 52.03
CA LYS A 290 -31.67 -12.28 51.82
C LYS A 290 -31.69 -12.68 50.33
N CYS A 291 -32.82 -12.51 49.65
CA CYS A 291 -32.93 -12.78 48.21
C CYS A 291 -32.05 -11.86 47.36
N ARG A 292 -31.92 -10.58 47.73
CA ARG A 292 -31.00 -9.64 47.06
C ARG A 292 -29.53 -10.03 47.27
N ASP A 293 -29.19 -10.50 48.46
CA ASP A 293 -27.81 -10.88 48.79
C ASP A 293 -27.45 -12.22 48.10
N ALA A 294 -28.41 -13.16 47.98
CA ALA A 294 -28.29 -14.37 47.16
C ALA A 294 -28.14 -14.07 45.65
N GLU A 295 -28.91 -13.12 45.11
CA GLU A 295 -28.79 -12.61 43.72
C GLU A 295 -27.44 -11.93 43.44
N ARG A 296 -26.71 -11.55 44.50
CA ARG A 296 -25.37 -10.96 44.42
C ARG A 296 -24.25 -11.98 44.59
N GLY A 297 -24.55 -13.24 44.88
CA GLY A 297 -23.56 -14.26 45.21
C GLY A 297 -22.86 -14.01 46.54
N LEU A 298 -23.55 -13.34 47.48
CA LEU A 298 -23.05 -12.99 48.81
C LEU A 298 -23.67 -13.86 49.92
N ALA A 299 -24.39 -14.93 49.57
CA ALA A 299 -25.13 -15.82 50.46
C ALA A 299 -24.46 -17.19 50.59
#